data_AF-V5IJC9-F1
#
_entry.id   AF-V5IJC9-F1
#
_cell.length_a   1.000
_cell.length_b   1.000
_cell.length_c   1.000
_cell.angle_alpha   90.00
_cell.angle_beta   90.00
_cell.angle_gamma   90.00
#
_symmetry.space_group_name_H-M   'P 1'
#
loop_
_entity.id
_entity.type
_entity.pdbx_description
1 polymer ?
#
loop_
_entity_poly.entity_id
_entity_poly.type
_entity_poly.pdbx_seq_one_letter_code
_entity_poly.pdbx_strand_id
1 'polypeptide(L)'
;QSAQWIPPLGRKKLLETCQHMMNKDGQLIVTSEKTRYQQLNTADCLERLKALVMKACEPPPELSPETKLMLSSRIARASARRVREKRSRSQLKKQRQPSDIF
;
A
#
# COMPACT_ATOMS: atom_id res chain seq x y z
N GLN A 1 19.14 -13.44 10.65
CA GLN A 1 18.91 -11.98 10.71
C GLN A 1 20.25 -11.29 10.46
N SER A 2 20.50 -10.81 9.25
CA SER A 2 21.87 -10.46 8.84
C SER A 2 22.08 -8.99 8.43
N ALA A 3 21.02 -8.23 8.16
CA ALA A 3 21.12 -6.84 7.72
C ALA A 3 20.83 -5.84 8.86
N GLN A 4 21.76 -5.70 9.81
CA GLN A 4 21.64 -4.74 10.93
C GLN A 4 21.77 -3.27 10.48
N TRP A 5 22.47 -3.04 9.37
CA TRP A 5 22.71 -1.71 8.80
C TRP A 5 21.47 -1.04 8.20
N ILE A 6 20.37 -1.79 7.96
CA ILE A 6 19.10 -1.23 7.48
C ILE A 6 18.21 -0.89 8.70
N PRO A 7 17.70 0.35 8.80
CA PRO A 7 16.76 0.73 9.85
C PRO A 7 15.54 -0.21 9.90
N PRO A 8 14.97 -0.48 11.09
CA PRO A 8 13.82 -1.38 11.22
C PRO A 8 12.60 -0.97 10.37
N LEU A 9 12.35 0.33 10.23
CA LEU A 9 11.28 0.88 9.39
C LEU A 9 11.52 0.56 7.90
N GLY A 10 12.75 0.76 7.43
CA GLY A 10 13.15 0.42 6.05
C GLY A 10 13.01 -1.09 5.79
N ARG A 11 13.38 -1.94 6.76
CA ARG A 11 13.17 -3.40 6.66
C ARG A 11 11.71 -3.77 6.50
N LYS A 12 10.81 -3.20 7.32
CA LYS A 12 9.36 -3.46 7.19
C LYS A 12 8.82 -3.02 5.83
N LYS A 13 9.17 -1.81 5.38
CA LYS A 13 8.77 -1.30 4.06
C LYS A 13 9.32 -2.17 2.92
N LEU A 14 10.55 -2.66 3.01
CA LEU A 14 11.09 -3.60 2.03
C LEU A 14 10.30 -4.91 2.00
N LEU A 15 9.93 -5.45 3.18
CA LEU A 15 9.10 -6.65 3.25
C LEU A 15 7.75 -6.46 2.57
N GLU A 16 7.12 -5.30 2.76
CA GLU A 16 5.81 -4.97 2.19
C GLU A 16 5.87 -4.71 0.68
N THR A 17 6.84 -3.89 0.23
CA THR A 17 6.94 -3.47 -1.18
C THR A 17 7.57 -4.52 -2.09
N CYS A 18 8.54 -5.26 -1.57
CA CYS A 18 9.35 -6.21 -2.33
C CYS A 18 8.96 -7.67 -2.04
N GLN A 19 7.75 -7.92 -1.53
CA GLN A 19 7.30 -9.27 -1.17
C GLN A 19 7.43 -10.28 -2.31
N HIS A 20 7.16 -9.83 -3.54
CA HIS A 20 7.26 -10.63 -4.76
C HIS A 20 8.70 -11.02 -5.14
N MET A 21 9.71 -10.35 -4.59
CA MET A 21 11.14 -10.61 -4.84
C MET A 21 11.79 -11.41 -3.70
N MET A 22 11.01 -11.90 -2.73
CA MET A 22 11.53 -12.62 -1.58
C MET A 22 11.32 -14.13 -1.67
N ASN A 23 12.33 -14.86 -1.19
CA ASN A 23 12.26 -16.31 -0.98
C ASN A 23 11.57 -16.68 0.35
N LYS A 24 11.26 -17.97 0.50
CA LYS A 24 10.73 -18.56 1.75
C LYS A 24 11.63 -18.31 2.96
N ASP A 25 12.94 -18.19 2.74
CA ASP A 25 13.94 -17.91 3.78
C ASP A 25 14.09 -16.42 4.11
N GLY A 26 13.27 -15.55 3.51
CA GLY A 26 13.31 -14.10 3.74
C GLY A 26 14.52 -13.39 3.11
N GLN A 27 15.08 -13.98 2.05
CA GLN A 27 16.16 -13.38 1.26
C GLN A 27 15.58 -12.59 0.09
N LEU A 28 16.08 -11.38 -0.14
CA LEU A 28 15.72 -10.54 -1.28
C LEU A 28 16.57 -10.91 -2.49
N ILE A 29 15.93 -11.31 -3.59
CA ILE A 29 16.62 -11.63 -4.84
C ILE A 29 16.49 -10.45 -5.81
N VAL A 30 17.63 -10.01 -6.35
CA VAL A 30 17.71 -9.01 -7.43
C VAL A 30 18.51 -9.59 -8.58
N THR A 31 17.90 -9.65 -9.77
CA THR A 31 18.53 -10.16 -10.99
C THR A 31 18.60 -9.08 -12.07
N SER A 32 19.59 -9.19 -12.96
CA SER A 32 19.74 -8.34 -14.14
C SER A 32 20.35 -9.13 -15.30
N GLU A 33 19.73 -9.01 -16.47
CA GLU A 33 20.12 -9.68 -17.71
C GLU A 33 20.23 -8.67 -18.87
N LYS A 34 20.65 -7.43 -18.57
CA LYS A 34 20.71 -6.34 -19.56
C LYS A 34 21.79 -6.53 -20.61
N THR A 35 22.94 -7.07 -20.23
CA THR A 35 24.12 -7.16 -21.09
C THR A 35 24.71 -8.56 -21.08
N ARG A 36 25.55 -8.87 -22.08
CA ARG A 36 26.32 -10.14 -22.11
C ARG A 36 27.45 -10.19 -21.08
N TYR A 37 27.83 -9.06 -20.50
CA TYR A 37 28.95 -8.95 -19.58
C TYR A 37 28.48 -9.06 -18.12
N GLN A 38 28.96 -10.08 -17.41
CA GLN A 38 28.58 -10.32 -16.01
C GLN A 38 28.88 -9.12 -15.11
N GLN A 39 30.02 -8.45 -15.28
CA GLN A 39 30.41 -7.30 -14.44
C GLN A 39 29.42 -6.14 -14.53
N LEU A 40 28.93 -5.85 -15.74
CA LEU A 40 27.92 -4.80 -15.96
C LEU A 40 26.57 -5.17 -15.33
N ASN A 41 26.17 -6.44 -15.44
CA ASN A 41 24.94 -6.91 -14.80
C ASN A 41 25.05 -6.89 -13.26
N THR A 42 26.23 -7.21 -12.71
CA THR A 42 26.48 -7.09 -11.26
C THR A 42 26.39 -5.64 -10.79
N ALA A 43 26.97 -4.70 -11.53
CA ALA A 43 26.86 -3.27 -11.22
C ALA A 43 25.38 -2.80 -11.24
N ASP A 44 24.61 -3.19 -12.25
CA ASP A 44 23.17 -2.87 -12.33
C ASP A 44 22.37 -3.47 -11.17
N CYS A 45 22.66 -4.71 -10.75
CA CYS A 45 22.04 -5.30 -9.57
C CYS A 45 22.33 -4.51 -8.30
N LEU A 46 23.57 -4.04 -8.11
CA LEU A 46 23.95 -3.22 -6.96
C LEU A 46 23.23 -1.86 -6.97
N GLU A 47 23.14 -1.22 -8.13
CA GLU A 47 22.40 0.04 -8.28
C GLU A 47 20.91 -0.13 -7.97
N ARG A 48 20.28 -1.19 -8.50
CA ARG A 48 18.88 -1.54 -8.21
C ARG A 48 18.68 -1.79 -6.72
N LEU A 49 19.57 -2.57 -6.10
CA LEU A 49 19.52 -2.85 -4.66
C LEU A 49 19.60 -1.55 -3.85
N LYS A 50 20.55 -0.67 -4.19
CA LYS A 50 20.69 0.64 -3.54
C LYS A 50 19.42 1.47 -3.68
N ALA A 51 18.85 1.56 -4.89
CA ALA A 51 17.63 2.30 -5.15
C ALA A 51 16.43 1.78 -4.33
N LEU A 52 16.27 0.46 -4.24
CA LEU A 52 15.21 -0.16 -3.43
C LEU A 52 15.36 0.18 -1.94
N VAL A 53 16.57 0.06 -1.40
CA VAL A 53 16.83 0.35 0.02
C VAL A 53 16.62 1.84 0.30
N MET A 54 17.11 2.73 -0.57
CA MET A 54 16.91 4.18 -0.43
C MET A 54 15.43 4.55 -0.44
N LYS A 55 14.66 4.03 -1.41
CA LYS A 55 13.21 4.26 -1.52
C LYS A 55 12.44 3.73 -0.31
N ALA A 56 12.87 2.61 0.26
CA ALA A 56 12.25 2.07 1.46
C ALA A 56 12.59 2.90 2.72
N CYS A 57 13.79 3.46 2.80
CA CYS A 57 14.18 4.35 3.90
C CYS A 57 13.56 5.75 3.77
N GLU A 58 13.18 6.17 2.57
CA GLU A 58 12.55 7.46 2.31
C GLU A 58 11.25 7.60 3.12
N PRO A 59 11.06 8.72 3.86
CA PRO A 59 9.80 8.98 4.54
C PRO A 59 8.66 9.10 3.50
N PRO A 60 7.43 8.68 3.84
CA PRO A 60 6.31 8.89 2.95
C PRO A 60 6.18 10.38 2.62
N PRO A 61 5.98 10.75 1.34
CA PRO A 61 5.92 12.15 0.95
C PRO A 61 4.78 12.85 1.68
N GLU A 62 5.04 14.06 2.14
CA GLU A 62 3.99 14.87 2.75
C GLU A 62 2.93 15.23 1.72
N LEU A 63 1.67 14.92 2.04
CA LEU A 63 0.55 15.29 1.18
C LEU A 63 0.37 16.82 1.20
N SER A 64 0.26 17.42 0.02
CA SER A 64 -0.12 18.84 -0.15
C SER A 64 -1.43 19.15 0.60
N PRO A 65 -1.58 20.37 1.15
CA PRO A 65 -2.80 20.77 1.85
C PRO A 65 -4.06 20.58 0.98
N GLU A 66 -3.97 20.88 -0.33
CA GLU A 66 -5.09 20.67 -1.25
C GLU A 66 -5.48 19.20 -1.35
N THR A 67 -4.49 18.30 -1.47
CA THR A 67 -4.72 16.85 -1.53
C THR A 67 -5.35 16.33 -0.24
N LYS A 68 -4.92 16.84 0.92
CA LYS A 68 -5.52 16.51 2.22
C LYS A 68 -6.99 16.93 2.28
N LEU A 69 -7.32 18.15 1.84
CA LEU A 69 -8.70 18.64 1.81
C LEU A 69 -9.59 17.82 0.84
N MET A 70 -9.07 17.48 -0.35
CA MET A 70 -9.78 16.62 -1.30
C MET A 70 -10.07 15.23 -0.70
N LEU A 71 -9.10 14.63 -0.01
CA LEU A 71 -9.25 13.32 0.62
C LEU A 71 -10.31 13.36 1.72
N SER A 72 -10.24 14.35 2.63
CA SER A 72 -11.24 14.56 3.67
C SER A 72 -12.65 14.72 3.09
N SER A 73 -12.78 15.52 2.02
CA SER A 73 -14.07 15.72 1.33
C SER A 73 -14.59 14.43 0.68
N ARG A 74 -13.70 13.57 0.15
CA ARG A 74 -14.10 12.26 -0.38
C ARG A 74 -14.59 11.33 0.73
N ILE A 75 -13.90 11.29 1.86
CA ILE A 75 -14.28 10.47 3.02
C ILE A 75 -15.65 10.91 3.56
N ALA A 76 -15.87 12.22 3.73
CA ALA A 76 -17.16 12.76 4.19
C ALA A 76 -18.31 12.44 3.22
N ARG A 77 -18.08 12.51 1.90
CA ARG A 77 -19.08 12.11 0.91
C ARG A 77 -19.40 10.61 0.98
N ALA A 78 -18.39 9.77 1.13
CA ALA A 78 -18.57 8.33 1.25
C ALA A 78 -19.36 7.95 2.52
N SER A 79 -19.08 8.61 3.65
CA SER A 79 -19.81 8.37 4.90
C SER A 79 -21.27 8.83 4.79
N ALA A 80 -21.52 10.01 4.21
CA ALA A 80 -22.87 10.53 3.98
C ALA A 80 -23.68 9.60 3.06
N ARG A 81 -23.06 9.11 1.97
CA ARG A 81 -23.67 8.13 1.07
C ARG A 81 -24.05 6.84 1.81
N ARG A 82 -23.15 6.28 2.61
CA ARG A 82 -23.41 5.08 3.42
C ARG A 82 -24.61 5.27 4.36
N VAL A 83 -24.67 6.41 5.05
CA VAL A 83 -25.80 6.72 5.96
C VAL A 83 -27.11 6.85 5.20
N ARG A 84 -27.10 7.51 4.04
CA ARG A 84 -28.29 7.67 3.18
C ARG A 84 -28.80 6.31 2.69
N GLU A 85 -27.92 5.45 2.19
CA GLU A 85 -28.26 4.11 1.75
C GLU A 85 -28.84 3.27 2.90
N LYS A 86 -28.23 3.32 4.10
CA LYS A 86 -28.74 2.63 5.30
C LYS A 86 -30.13 3.14 5.69
N ARG A 87 -30.37 4.46 5.65
CA ARG A 87 -31.69 5.07 5.94
C ARG A 87 -32.74 4.63 4.92
N SER A 88 -32.41 4.70 3.63
CA SER A 88 -33.30 4.26 2.55
C SER A 88 -33.68 2.79 2.69
N ARG A 89 -32.71 1.90 2.97
CA ARG A 89 -32.98 0.48 3.23
C ARG A 89 -33.89 0.26 4.44
N SER A 90 -33.68 1.00 5.53
CA SER A 90 -34.51 0.92 6.73
C SER A 90 -35.96 1.36 6.46
N GLN A 91 -36.13 2.48 5.74
CA GLN A 91 -37.45 2.97 5.32
C GLN A 91 -38.18 1.95 4.44
N LEU A 92 -37.48 1.38 3.45
CA LEU A 92 -38.04 0.34 2.58
C LEU A 92 -38.45 -0.91 3.38
N LYS A 93 -37.67 -1.30 4.41
CA LYS A 93 -38.05 -2.41 5.31
C LYS A 93 -39.32 -2.09 6.08
N LYS A 94 -39.45 -0.89 6.65
CA LYS A 94 -40.65 -0.46 7.37
C LYS A 94 -41.90 -0.46 6.48
N GLN A 95 -41.78 0.03 5.24
CA GLN A 95 -42.88 0.04 4.27
C GLN A 95 -43.36 -1.37 3.88
N ARG A 96 -42.48 -2.38 3.94
CA ARG A 96 -42.80 -3.77 3.63
C ARG A 96 -43.32 -4.56 4.83
N GLN A 97 -43.30 -4.00 6.04
CA GLN A 97 -43.89 -4.70 7.18
C GLN A 97 -45.40 -4.76 6.96
N PRO A 98 -46.02 -5.94 7.04
CA PRO A 98 -47.47 -6.02 7.07
C PRO A 98 -47.95 -5.16 8.26
N SER A 99 -49.06 -4.46 8.10
CA SER A 99 -49.74 -3.88 9.26
C SER A 99 -50.01 -5.03 10.21
N ASP A 100 -49.52 -4.93 11.45
CA ASP A 100 -49.91 -5.86 12.51
C ASP A 100 -51.42 -5.66 12.73
N ILE A 101 -52.23 -6.40 11.98
CA ILE A 101 -53.67 -6.50 12.14
C ILE A 101 -53.86 -7.50 13.28
N PHE A 102 -54.06 -6.97 14.49
CA PHE A 102 -54.95 -7.58 15.47
C PHE A 102 -56.36 -7.03 15.24
#